data_AF-A0A920JTB5-F1
#
_entry.id   AF-A0A920JTB5-F1
#
_cell.length_a   1.000
_cell.length_b   1.000
_cell.length_c   1.000
_cell.angle_alpha   90.00
_cell.angle_beta   90.00
_cell.angle_gamma   90.00
#
_symmetry.space_group_name_H-M   'P 1'
#
loop_
_entity.id
_entity.type
_entity.pdbx_description
1 polymer ?
#
loop_
_entity_poly.entity_id
_entity_poly.type
_entity_poly.pdbx_seq_one_letter_code
_entity_poly.pdbx_strand_id
1 'polypeptide(L)' 'MIFENNDPKVAVPHKDLTSVVLQRANELGEKPALIDGVSGRTLSYQN' A
#
# COMPACT_ATOMS: atom_id res chain seq x y z
N MET A 1 -18.91 -25.25 -15.83
CA MET A 1 -19.58 -24.02 -15.34
C MET A 1 -18.48 -23.06 -14.92
N ILE A 2 -18.54 -21.79 -15.35
CA ILE A 2 -17.59 -20.75 -14.94
C ILE A 2 -18.30 -19.90 -13.88
N PHE A 3 -17.61 -19.64 -12.78
CA PHE A 3 -18.06 -18.74 -11.72
C PHE A 3 -17.13 -17.54 -11.71
N GLU A 4 -17.70 -16.34 -11.71
CA GLU A 4 -16.95 -15.08 -11.74
C GLU A 4 -17.27 -14.25 -10.49
N ASN A 5 -16.42 -13.27 -10.20
CA ASN A 5 -16.68 -12.34 -9.11
C ASN A 5 -17.89 -11.45 -9.45
N ASN A 6 -18.77 -11.22 -8.47
CA ASN A 6 -19.91 -10.32 -8.59
C ASN A 6 -19.54 -8.85 -8.39
N ASP A 7 -18.37 -8.56 -7.81
CA ASP A 7 -17.90 -7.20 -7.62
C ASP A 7 -17.43 -6.58 -8.95
N PRO A 8 -17.63 -5.27 -9.15
CA PRO A 8 -17.12 -4.57 -10.33
C PRO A 8 -15.62 -4.72 -10.48
N LYS A 9 -15.16 -4.85 -11.73
CA LYS A 9 -13.73 -4.83 -12.04
C LYS A 9 -13.13 -3.50 -11.60
N VAL A 10 -12.09 -3.57 -10.78
CA VAL A 10 -11.28 -2.39 -10.42
C VAL A 10 -10.16 -2.18 -11.44
N ALA A 11 -9.83 -0.91 -11.69
CA ALA A 11 -8.71 -0.58 -12.55
C ALA A 11 -7.40 -0.96 -11.85
N VAL A 12 -6.66 -1.91 -12.43
CA VAL A 12 -5.32 -2.29 -11.95
C VAL A 12 -4.28 -1.48 -12.73
N PRO A 13 -3.46 -0.66 -12.06
CA PRO A 13 -2.46 0.15 -12.75
C PRO A 13 -1.39 -0.73 -13.40
N HIS A 14 -1.12 -0.48 -14.68
CA HIS A 14 -0.01 -1.10 -15.41
C HIS A 14 1.26 -0.25 -15.27
N LYS A 15 1.82 -0.23 -14.06
CA LYS A 15 3.03 0.51 -13.69
C LYS A 15 3.95 -0.40 -12.86
N ASP A 16 5.19 0.03 -12.63
CA ASP A 16 6.06 -0.69 -11.71
C ASP A 16 5.48 -0.67 -10.28
N LEU A 17 5.74 -1.76 -9.55
CA LEU A 17 5.15 -1.97 -8.23
C LEU A 17 5.55 -0.87 -7.24
N THR A 18 6.82 -0.44 -7.27
CA THR A 18 7.35 0.56 -6.34
C THR A 18 6.64 1.89 -6.48
N SER A 19 6.43 2.38 -7.71
CA SER A 19 5.68 3.61 -7.97
C SER A 19 4.22 3.53 -7.50
N VAL A 20 3.56 2.37 -7.62
CA VAL A 20 2.18 2.18 -7.16
C VAL A 20 2.11 2.17 -5.64
N VAL A 21 2.98 1.39 -4.99
CA VAL A 21 3.01 1.24 -3.52
C VAL A 21 3.35 2.56 -2.84
N LEU A 22 4.31 3.33 -3.38
CA LEU A 22 4.76 4.60 -2.79
C LEU A 22 3.97 5.82 -3.27
N GLN A 23 2.93 5.65 -4.10
CA GLN A 23 2.18 6.76 -4.71
C GLN A 23 1.68 7.78 -3.68
N ARG A 24 1.37 7.34 -2.46
CA ARG A 24 0.81 8.18 -1.38
C ARG A 24 1.77 8.41 -0.22
N ALA A 25 3.02 7.96 -0.31
CA ALA A 25 3.97 8.06 0.81
C ALA A 25 4.11 9.49 1.33
N ASN A 26 4.27 10.47 0.42
CA ASN A 26 4.35 11.89 0.79
C ASN A 26 3.08 12.42 1.47
N GLU A 27 1.89 11.99 1.05
CA GLU A 27 0.62 12.39 1.67
C GLU A 27 0.44 11.79 3.06
N LEU A 28 0.99 10.59 3.27
CA LEU A 28 0.92 9.89 4.55
C LEU A 28 1.95 10.42 5.54
N GLY A 29 3.08 10.95 5.07
CA GLY A 29 4.05 11.70 5.88
C GLY A 29 4.50 10.93 7.13
N GLU A 30 4.40 11.58 8.29
CA GLU A 30 4.79 11.02 9.59
C GLU A 30 3.91 9.87 10.11
N LYS A 31 2.93 9.40 9.34
CA LYS A 31 2.13 8.22 9.72
C LYS A 31 3.03 6.97 9.78
N PRO A 32 2.80 6.04 10.73
CA PRO A 32 3.49 4.76 10.77
C PRO A 32 3.32 3.98 9.46
N ALA A 33 4.43 3.62 8.82
CA ALA A 33 4.49 2.74 7.65
C ALA A 33 4.84 1.30 8.05
N LEU A 34 5.85 1.16 8.92
CA LEU A 34 6.32 -0.12 9.43
C LEU A 34 6.45 -0.04 10.95
N ILE A 35 5.93 -1.05 11.65
CA ILE A 35 6.02 -1.17 13.10
C ILE A 35 6.65 -2.53 13.41
N ASP A 36 7.80 -2.53 14.07
CA ASP A 36 8.39 -3.73 14.64
C ASP A 36 7.69 -4.04 15.98
N GLY A 37 6.92 -5.13 16.01
CA GLY A 37 6.09 -5.49 17.15
C GLY A 37 6.88 -5.87 18.40
N VAL A 38 8.14 -6.31 18.28
CA VAL A 38 8.93 -6.74 19.45
C VAL A 38 9.57 -5.54 20.15
N SER A 39 10.17 -4.64 19.39
CA SER A 39 10.85 -3.46 19.94
C SER A 39 9.94 -2.25 20.12
N GLY A 40 8.77 -2.24 19.47
CA GLY A 40 7.92 -1.05 19.35
C GLY A 40 8.47 0.02 18.41
N ARG A 41 9.60 -0.25 17.71
CA ARG A 41 10.19 0.71 16.76
C ARG A 41 9.24 0.94 15.60
N THR A 42 9.03 2.20 15.26
CA THR A 42 8.19 2.63 14.14
C THR A 42 9.02 3.38 13.10
N LEU A 43 8.77 3.11 11.82
CA LEU A 43 9.25 3.89 10.68
C LEU A 43 8.03 4.54 10.03
N SER A 44 8.08 5.86 9.81
CA SER A 44 7.01 6.59 9.11
C SER A 44 7.14 6.47 7.59
N TYR A 45 6.14 6.97 6.85
CA TYR A 45 6.18 7.04 5.37
C TYR A 45 7.16 8.12 4.86
N GLN A 46 7.56 9.05 5.73
CA GLN A 46 8.59 10.05 5.49
C GLN A 46 9.89 9.59 6.16
N ASN A 47 11.03 9.79 5.51
CA ASN A 47 12.34 9.30 5.98
C ASN A 47 12.79 9.94 7.29
#